data_AF-A0A1F7VA10-F1
#
_entry.id   AF-A0A1F7VA10-F1
#
_cell.length_a   1.000
_cell.length_b   1.000
_cell.length_c   1.000
_cell.angle_alpha   90.00
_cell.angle_beta   90.00
_cell.angle_gamma   90.00
#
_symmetry.space_group_name_H-M   'P 1'
#
loop_
_entity.id
_entity.type
_entity.pdbx_description
1 polymer ?
#
loop_
_entity_poly.entity_id
_entity_poly.type
_entity_poly.pdbx_seq_one_letter_code
_entity_poly.pdbx_strand_id
1 'polypeptide(L)'
;MPEEIKGWNWGAAGLTWIWGVYHGVWISLLFFIPLVNIVMVIMLGIKGNEWAWRAQKWESVEKFIVSQRKWRPWGMAFVALMILLQIPFLL
;
A
#
# COMPACT_ATOMS: atom_id res chain seq x y z
N MET A 1 18.24 -3.63 1.03
CA MET A 1 17.09 -3.68 0.11
C MET A 1 17.51 -2.98 -1.17
N PRO A 2 17.12 -3.47 -2.36
CA PRO A 2 17.42 -2.82 -3.63
C PRO A 2 16.92 -1.36 -3.65
N GLU A 3 17.67 -0.47 -4.28
CA GLU A 3 17.33 0.96 -4.41
C GLU A 3 16.09 1.16 -5.30
N GLU A 4 15.92 0.30 -6.29
CA GLU A 4 14.88 0.32 -7.33
C GLU A 4 13.47 0.16 -6.76
N ILE A 5 13.36 -0.38 -5.55
CA ILE A 5 12.07 -0.61 -4.89
C ILE A 5 11.77 0.44 -3.83
N LYS A 6 12.65 1.42 -3.62
CA LYS A 6 12.35 2.59 -2.78
C LYS A 6 11.32 3.49 -3.48
N GLY A 7 10.48 4.11 -2.67
CA GLY A 7 9.48 5.07 -3.14
C GLY A 7 8.08 4.71 -2.68
N TRP A 8 7.15 5.60 -3.01
CA TRP A 8 5.76 5.49 -2.55
C TRP A 8 5.03 4.30 -3.18
N ASN A 9 4.43 3.46 -2.33
CA ASN A 9 3.61 2.33 -2.74
C ASN A 9 2.11 2.68 -2.68
N TRP A 10 1.56 3.06 -3.84
CA TRP A 10 0.13 3.36 -3.98
C TRP A 10 -0.78 2.16 -3.70
N GLY A 11 -0.34 0.94 -4.02
CA GLY A 11 -1.11 -0.27 -3.71
C GLY A 11 -1.27 -0.47 -2.20
N ALA A 12 -0.17 -0.34 -1.46
CA ALA A 12 -0.13 -0.45 -0.01
C ALA A 12 -0.89 0.67 0.68
N ALA A 13 -0.68 1.93 0.27
CA ALA A 13 -1.38 3.08 0.85
C ALA A 13 -2.88 3.05 0.59
N GLY A 14 -3.29 2.72 -0.66
CA GLY A 14 -4.70 2.76 -1.06
C GLY A 14 -5.50 1.56 -0.55
N LEU A 15 -4.95 0.36 -0.62
CA LEU A 15 -5.68 -0.89 -0.30
C LEU A 15 -5.31 -1.48 1.07
N THR A 16 -4.40 -0.83 1.79
CA THR A 16 -4.06 -1.07 3.20
C THR A 16 -3.99 -2.56 3.59
N TRP A 17 -4.98 -3.04 4.33
CA TRP A 17 -5.05 -4.40 4.86
C TRP A 17 -5.21 -5.45 3.75
N ILE A 18 -5.93 -5.15 2.67
CA ILE A 18 -6.13 -6.09 1.54
C ILE A 18 -4.79 -6.36 0.87
N TRP A 19 -4.07 -5.30 0.54
CA TRP A 19 -2.72 -5.40 -0.03
C TRP A 19 -1.75 -6.06 0.96
N GLY A 20 -1.84 -5.72 2.24
CA GLY A 20 -0.93 -6.24 3.25
C GLY A 20 -1.12 -7.73 3.53
N VAL A 21 -2.35 -8.23 3.59
CA VAL A 21 -2.63 -9.67 3.73
C VAL A 21 -2.05 -10.45 2.56
N TYR A 22 -2.22 -9.96 1.33
CA TYR A 22 -1.66 -10.62 0.14
C TYR A 22 -0.12 -10.70 0.18
N HIS A 23 0.56 -9.65 0.64
CA HIS A 23 2.03 -9.58 0.69
C HIS A 23 2.64 -10.05 2.02
N GLY A 24 1.83 -10.54 2.97
CA GLY A 24 2.31 -10.94 4.29
C GLY A 24 2.78 -9.78 5.19
N VAL A 25 2.32 -8.56 4.93
CA VAL A 25 2.62 -7.36 5.71
C VAL A 25 1.53 -7.15 6.76
N TRP A 26 1.54 -7.98 7.82
CA TRP A 26 0.47 -8.03 8.83
C TRP A 26 0.29 -6.75 9.65
N ILE A 27 1.33 -5.92 9.75
CA ILE A 27 1.21 -4.59 10.39
C ILE A 27 0.18 -3.70 9.69
N SER A 28 -0.20 -4.00 8.43
CA SER A 28 -1.29 -3.32 7.73
C SER A 28 -2.63 -3.45 8.46
N LEU A 29 -2.84 -4.48 9.28
CA LEU A 29 -4.07 -4.70 10.05
C LEU A 29 -4.24 -3.66 11.17
N LEU A 30 -3.17 -2.95 11.57
CA LEU A 30 -3.30 -1.80 12.46
C LEU A 30 -4.15 -0.67 11.86
N PHE A 31 -4.45 -0.73 10.55
CA PHE A 31 -5.45 0.12 9.90
C PHE A 31 -6.84 0.06 10.55
N PHE A 32 -7.21 -1.02 11.23
CA PHE A 32 -8.51 -1.11 11.89
C PHE A 32 -8.59 -0.38 13.24
N ILE A 33 -7.46 0.12 13.75
CA ILE A 33 -7.43 0.89 14.99
C ILE A 33 -7.69 2.36 14.66
N PRO A 34 -8.73 2.99 15.23
CA PRO A 34 -9.01 4.41 15.02
C PRO A 34 -7.79 5.30 15.33
N LEU A 35 -7.63 6.38 14.56
CA LEU A 35 -6.48 7.32 14.59
C LEU A 35 -5.15 6.72 14.11
N VAL A 36 -4.85 5.47 14.47
CA VAL A 36 -3.69 4.72 13.97
C VAL A 36 -3.83 4.45 12.47
N ASN A 37 -5.06 4.30 11.99
CA ASN A 37 -5.38 4.08 10.58
C ASN A 37 -4.79 5.13 9.64
N ILE A 38 -4.81 6.41 10.02
CA ILE A 38 -4.24 7.51 9.21
C ILE A 38 -2.72 7.37 9.12
N VAL A 39 -2.07 7.10 10.26
CA VAL A 39 -0.62 6.86 10.32
C VAL A 39 -0.26 5.65 9.47
N MET A 40 -1.06 4.58 9.54
CA MET A 40 -0.80 3.36 8.78
C MET A 40 -0.91 3.55 7.27
N VAL A 41 -1.84 4.36 6.77
CA VAL A 41 -1.92 4.68 5.33
C VAL A 41 -0.61 5.31 4.85
N ILE A 42 -0.09 6.29 5.60
CA ILE A 42 1.16 7.00 5.26
C ILE A 42 2.35 6.05 5.37
N MET A 43 2.44 5.29 6.47
CA MET A 43 3.52 4.34 6.70
C MET A 43 3.54 3.24 5.65
N LEU A 44 2.40 2.70 5.24
CA LEU A 44 2.31 1.73 4.15
C LEU A 44 2.70 2.35 2.80
N GLY A 45 2.38 3.62 2.56
CA GLY A 45 2.88 4.33 1.39
C GLY A 45 4.40 4.44 1.36
N ILE A 46 5.04 4.81 2.48
CA ILE A 46 6.49 5.02 2.55
C ILE A 46 7.27 3.71 2.64
N LYS A 47 6.80 2.78 3.47
CA LYS A 47 7.51 1.55 3.87
C LYS A 47 6.91 0.27 3.28
N GLY A 48 5.77 0.34 2.59
CA GLY A 48 5.09 -0.85 2.04
C GLY A 48 6.01 -1.70 1.18
N ASN A 49 6.75 -1.10 0.24
CA ASN A 49 7.71 -1.85 -0.58
C ASN A 49 8.77 -2.58 0.26
N GLU A 50 9.30 -1.91 1.29
CA GLU A 50 10.31 -2.49 2.19
C GLU A 50 9.75 -3.64 3.01
N TRP A 51 8.55 -3.48 3.56
CA TRP A 51 7.89 -4.52 4.34
C TRP A 51 7.51 -5.73 3.48
N ALA A 52 6.93 -5.53 2.30
CA ALA A 52 6.58 -6.62 1.39
C ALA A 52 7.81 -7.34 0.83
N TRP A 53 8.89 -6.61 0.55
CA TRP A 53 10.15 -7.22 0.12
C TRP A 53 10.74 -8.16 1.19
N ARG A 54 10.63 -7.78 2.47
CA ARG A 54 11.14 -8.58 3.60
C ARG A 54 10.20 -9.71 4.02
N ALA A 55 8.90 -9.58 3.76
CA ALA A 55 7.90 -10.55 4.20
C ALA A 55 7.92 -11.87 3.39
N GLN A 56 8.45 -11.86 2.17
CA GLN A 56 8.42 -13.01 1.26
C GLN A 56 9.73 -13.17 0.50
N LYS A 57 10.03 -14.39 0.04
CA LYS A 57 11.16 -14.64 -0.86
C LYS A 57 10.77 -14.29 -2.29
N TRP A 58 11.60 -13.49 -2.95
CA TRP A 58 11.42 -13.08 -4.35
C TRP A 58 12.53 -13.67 -5.21
N GLU A 59 12.16 -14.15 -6.39
CA GLU A 59 13.11 -14.69 -7.37
C GLU A 59 14.07 -13.61 -7.89
N SER A 60 13.57 -12.38 -8.07
CA SER A 60 14.37 -11.22 -8.44
C SER A 60 13.68 -9.91 -8.04
N VAL A 61 14.42 -8.79 -8.11
CA VAL A 61 13.90 -7.45 -7.87
C VAL A 61 12.82 -7.09 -8.89
N GLU A 62 13.01 -7.49 -10.14
CA GLU A 62 12.08 -7.25 -11.26
C GLU A 62 10.75 -7.95 -11.02
N LYS A 63 10.76 -9.21 -10.56
CA LYS A 63 9.52 -9.95 -10.24
C LYS A 63 8.74 -9.27 -9.13
N PHE A 64 9.41 -8.74 -8.11
CA PHE A 64 8.77 -7.93 -7.07
C PHE A 64 8.16 -6.65 -7.65
N ILE A 65 8.92 -5.90 -8.44
CA ILE A 65 8.45 -4.65 -9.07
C ILE A 65 7.21 -4.93 -9.94
N VAL A 66 7.24 -5.99 -10.74
CA VAL A 66 6.09 -6.40 -11.57
C VAL A 66 4.87 -6.72 -10.69
N SER A 67 5.05 -7.39 -9.55
CA SER A 67 3.97 -7.61 -8.60
C SER A 67 3.40 -6.29 -8.09
N GLN A 68 4.24 -5.39 -7.56
CA GLN A 68 3.78 -4.09 -7.03
C GLN A 68 3.10 -3.21 -8.09
N ARG A 69 3.58 -3.26 -9.35
CA ARG A 69 2.97 -2.54 -10.48
C ARG A 69 1.53 -3.00 -10.77
N LYS A 70 1.18 -4.26 -10.54
CA LYS A 70 -0.21 -4.75 -10.68
C LYS A 70 -1.14 -4.13 -9.64
N TRP A 71 -0.65 -3.85 -8.43
CA TRP A 71 -1.44 -3.28 -7.33
C TRP A 71 -1.59 -1.76 -7.40
N ARG A 72 -0.57 -1.07 -7.92
CA ARG A 72 -0.55 0.40 -8.04
C ARG A 72 -1.83 1.03 -8.63
N PRO A 73 -2.37 0.60 -9.79
CA PRO A 73 -3.55 1.23 -10.38
C PRO A 73 -4.78 1.10 -9.47
N TRP A 74 -4.98 -0.07 -8.85
CA TRP A 74 -6.10 -0.31 -7.95
C TRP A 74 -6.02 0.56 -6.69
N GLY A 75 -4.82 0.72 -6.12
CA GLY A 75 -4.60 1.63 -5.00
C GLY A 75 -4.91 3.09 -5.34
N MET A 76 -4.45 3.57 -6.50
CA MET A 76 -4.76 4.95 -6.95
C MET A 76 -6.25 5.13 -7.24
N ALA A 77 -6.89 4.18 -7.92
CA ALA A 77 -8.32 4.23 -8.24
C ALA A 77 -9.18 4.24 -6.97
N PHE A 78 -8.83 3.42 -5.97
CA PHE A 78 -9.54 3.40 -4.69
C PHE A 78 -9.42 4.73 -3.94
N VAL A 79 -8.21 5.31 -3.85
CA VAL A 79 -8.00 6.62 -3.21
C VAL A 79 -8.78 7.71 -3.94
N ALA A 80 -8.73 7.73 -5.27
CA ALA A 80 -9.49 8.71 -6.07
C ALA A 80 -11.00 8.57 -5.83
N LEU A 81 -11.54 7.35 -5.84
CA LEU A 81 -12.95 7.10 -5.54
C LEU A 81 -13.34 7.61 -4.15
N MET A 82 -12.54 7.32 -3.13
CA MET A 82 -12.83 7.77 -1.76
C MET A 82 -12.85 9.30 -1.64
N ILE A 83 -11.93 10.00 -2.32
CA ILE A 83 -11.91 11.47 -2.36
C ILE A 83 -13.15 12.00 -3.10
N LEU A 84 -13.49 11.44 -4.26
CA LEU A 84 -14.64 11.86 -5.06
C LEU A 84 -15.96 11.74 -4.28
N LEU A 85 -16.12 10.69 -3.47
CA LEU A 85 -17.31 10.48 -2.64
C LEU A 85 -17.49 11.54 -1.54
N GLN A 86 -16.44 12.27 -1.16
CA GLN A 86 -16.53 13.34 -0.16
C GLN A 86 -16.94 14.69 -0.77
N ILE A 87 -16.78 14.88 -2.08
CA ILE A 87 -17.03 16.18 -2.74
C ILE A 87 -18.43 16.74 -2.47
N PRO A 88 -19.53 15.96 -2.53
CA PRO A 88 -20.88 16.49 -2.29
C PRO A 88 -21.11 17.03 -0.87
N PHE A 89 -20.26 16.69 0.10
CA PHE A 89 -20.36 17.16 1.48
C PHE A 89 -19.53 18.42 1.73
N LEU A 90 -18.75 18.88 0.74
CA LEU A 90 -17.86 20.04 0.82
C LEU A 90 -18.41 21.29 0.11
N LEU A 91 -19.53 21.17 -0.61
CA LEU A 91 -20.21 22.23 -1.36
C LEU A 91 -21.53 22.60 -0.68
#